data_AF-A0A926HNM1-F1
#
_entry.id   AF-A0A926HNM1-F1
#
_cell.length_a   1.000
_cell.length_b   1.000
_cell.length_c   1.000
_cell.angle_alpha   90.00
_cell.angle_beta   90.00
_cell.angle_gamma   90.00
#
_symmetry.space_group_name_H-M   'P 1'
#
loop_
_entity.id
_entity.type
_entity.pdbx_description
1 polymer ?
#
loop_
_entity_poly.entity_id
_entity_poly.type
_entity_poly.pdbx_seq_one_letter_code
_entity_poly.pdbx_strand_id
1 'polypeptide(L)'
;MDIVRRKAKDVARELGAATTESVKNYLEKNRFKVYIFDQNDCCEFLELYPAAKNYIRWREAFSLRMGWDVIICVNKDHLADLRHLLLHELGHILLGHDIESLMDQDETDAERFTMLVFKYCQAKSLTPIRHWPAAAAIAGACVVFCIAWVLYGTISAAPATGASRSAGIQAENGQPGDLTAAEVLITATGDKYHLPDCQYVKDRASVTTVSLTEALRLGKEPCKVCRPPEVAE
;
A
#
# COMPACT_ATOMS: atom_id res chain seq x y z
N MET A 1 29.61 -9.03 12.04
CA MET A 1 28.61 -8.58 11.04
C MET A 1 29.28 -7.53 10.17
N ASP A 2 29.42 -7.80 8.88
CA ASP A 2 30.03 -6.92 7.89
C ASP A 2 29.29 -5.58 7.79
N ILE A 3 30.03 -4.51 7.46
CA ILE A 3 29.53 -3.13 7.50
C ILE A 3 28.33 -2.93 6.58
N VAL A 4 28.39 -3.51 5.37
CA VAL A 4 27.32 -3.53 4.37
C VAL A 4 26.03 -4.08 4.98
N ARG A 5 26.10 -5.26 5.58
CA ARG A 5 24.94 -5.90 6.20
C ARG A 5 24.39 -5.12 7.37
N ARG A 6 25.25 -4.51 8.19
CA ARG A 6 24.83 -3.71 9.35
C ARG A 6 24.02 -2.50 8.89
N LYS A 7 24.58 -1.70 7.97
CA LYS A 7 23.91 -0.51 7.42
C LYS A 7 22.62 -0.88 6.68
N ALA A 8 22.63 -1.92 5.86
CA ALA A 8 21.43 -2.39 5.16
C ALA A 8 20.32 -2.80 6.15
N LYS A 9 20.67 -3.47 7.26
CA LYS A 9 19.71 -3.85 8.30
C LYS A 9 19.14 -2.63 9.03
N ASP A 10 19.96 -1.62 9.32
CA ASP A 10 19.50 -0.39 9.98
C ASP A 10 18.55 0.41 9.07
N VAL A 11 18.90 0.55 7.78
CA VAL A 11 18.05 1.21 6.78
C VAL A 11 16.73 0.45 6.60
N ALA A 12 16.78 -0.88 6.43
CA ALA A 12 15.57 -1.70 6.34
C ALA A 12 14.72 -1.67 7.62
N ARG A 13 15.34 -1.41 8.78
CA ARG A 13 14.59 -1.21 10.04
C ARG A 13 13.70 0.02 9.94
N GLU A 14 14.26 1.13 9.48
CA GLU A 14 13.58 2.43 9.35
C GLU A 14 12.58 2.47 8.20
N LEU A 15 12.91 1.86 7.06
CA LEU A 15 12.00 1.81 5.90
C LEU A 15 10.72 1.03 6.19
N GLY A 16 10.81 -0.07 6.94
CA GLY A 16 9.69 -0.98 7.18
C GLY A 16 9.38 -1.86 5.98
N ALA A 17 9.02 -1.25 4.85
CA ALA A 17 8.87 -1.85 3.52
C ALA A 17 9.76 -1.09 2.54
N ALA A 18 10.20 -1.72 1.45
CA ALA A 18 11.03 -1.08 0.42
C ALA A 18 10.19 -0.67 -0.81
N THR A 19 9.17 0.16 -0.57
CA THR A 19 8.39 0.81 -1.64
C THR A 19 9.10 2.07 -2.11
N THR A 20 8.86 2.52 -3.34
CA THR A 20 9.45 3.76 -3.86
C THR A 20 9.19 4.95 -2.96
N GLU A 21 7.98 5.07 -2.42
CA GLU A 21 7.60 6.16 -1.51
C GLU A 21 8.31 6.07 -0.16
N SER A 22 8.42 4.88 0.44
CA SER A 22 9.18 4.70 1.69
C SER A 22 10.65 5.07 1.53
N VAL A 23 11.26 4.74 0.39
CA VAL A 23 12.66 5.06 0.09
C VAL A 23 12.82 6.57 -0.09
N LYS A 24 11.95 7.23 -0.86
CA LYS A 24 11.96 8.70 -1.01
C LYS A 24 11.80 9.40 0.34
N ASN A 25 10.83 8.99 1.15
CA ASN A 25 10.60 9.57 2.48
C ASN A 25 11.81 9.38 3.40
N TYR A 26 12.47 8.22 3.35
CA TYR A 26 13.71 8.00 4.09
C TYR A 26 14.83 8.93 3.62
N LEU A 27 14.99 9.10 2.31
CA LEU A 27 16.00 9.99 1.74
C LEU A 27 15.76 11.45 2.18
N GLU A 28 14.54 11.96 2.02
CA GLU A 28 14.17 13.32 2.40
C GLU A 28 14.39 13.57 3.91
N LYS A 29 13.95 12.64 4.76
CA LYS A 29 14.17 12.70 6.22
C LYS A 29 15.67 12.80 6.57
N ASN A 30 16.53 12.15 5.79
CA ASN A 30 17.98 12.15 5.99
C ASN A 30 18.71 13.22 5.15
N ARG A 31 17.98 14.23 4.64
CA ARG A 31 18.51 15.36 3.86
C ARG A 31 19.18 14.95 2.53
N PHE A 32 18.77 13.83 1.98
CA PHE A 32 19.08 13.44 0.60
C PHE A 32 17.98 13.95 -0.32
N LYS A 33 18.34 14.81 -1.27
CA LYS A 33 17.41 15.29 -2.30
C LYS A 33 17.44 14.33 -3.48
N VAL A 34 16.29 14.06 -4.07
CA VAL A 34 16.20 13.26 -5.31
C VAL A 34 15.89 14.20 -6.46
N TYR A 35 16.70 14.13 -7.52
CA TYR A 35 16.49 14.86 -8.76
C TYR A 35 16.31 13.88 -9.91
N ILE A 36 15.22 13.99 -10.66
CA ILE A 36 15.00 13.20 -11.86
C ILE A 36 15.38 14.07 -13.06
N PHE A 37 16.38 13.66 -13.83
CA PHE A 37 16.85 14.43 -14.99
C PHE A 37 16.45 13.78 -16.31
N ASP A 38 16.23 14.62 -17.32
CA ASP A 38 16.15 14.21 -18.71
C ASP A 38 17.53 14.35 -19.35
N GLN A 39 18.10 13.27 -19.88
CA GLN A 39 19.40 13.36 -20.56
C GLN A 39 19.37 14.29 -21.77
N ASN A 40 18.22 14.42 -22.44
CA ASN A 40 18.04 15.28 -23.61
C ASN A 40 17.69 16.74 -23.24
N ASP A 41 17.30 16.98 -21.99
CA ASP A 41 16.91 18.30 -21.48
C ASP A 41 17.54 18.52 -20.09
N CYS A 42 18.88 18.62 -20.08
CA CYS A 42 19.67 18.79 -18.86
C CYS A 42 20.39 20.14 -18.77
N CYS A 43 20.15 21.08 -19.69
CA CYS A 43 20.87 22.35 -19.73
C CYS A 43 20.73 23.15 -18.42
N GLU A 44 19.50 23.41 -17.97
CA GLU A 44 19.23 24.13 -16.70
C GLU A 44 19.84 23.40 -15.50
N PHE A 45 19.73 22.08 -15.46
CA PHE A 45 20.32 21.27 -14.41
C PHE A 45 21.85 21.34 -14.40
N LEU A 46 22.50 21.32 -15.57
CA LEU A 46 23.95 21.42 -15.70
C LEU A 46 24.47 22.83 -15.40
N GLU A 47 23.67 23.88 -15.58
CA GLU A 47 23.99 25.23 -15.11
C GLU A 47 24.02 25.30 -13.59
N LEU A 48 23.05 24.66 -12.93
CA LEU A 48 22.99 24.55 -11.48
C LEU A 48 24.07 23.63 -10.90
N TYR A 49 24.40 22.54 -11.62
CA TYR A 49 25.32 21.50 -11.16
C TYR A 49 26.34 21.07 -12.25
N PRO A 50 27.35 21.91 -12.54
CA PRO A 50 28.31 21.63 -13.60
C PRO A 50 29.09 20.32 -13.44
N ALA A 51 29.30 19.88 -12.19
CA ALA A 51 29.96 18.61 -11.87
C ALA A 51 29.21 17.39 -12.42
N ALA A 52 27.89 17.49 -12.64
CA ALA A 52 27.07 16.41 -13.17
C ALA A 52 27.36 16.05 -14.63
N LYS A 53 28.04 16.96 -15.37
CA LYS A 53 28.32 16.82 -16.81
C LYS A 53 29.06 15.52 -17.15
N ASN A 54 29.91 15.05 -16.25
CA ASN A 54 30.69 13.82 -16.45
C ASN A 54 29.88 12.54 -16.23
N TYR A 55 28.74 12.63 -15.53
CA TYR A 55 27.95 11.47 -15.09
C TYR A 55 26.68 11.26 -15.94
N ILE A 56 26.01 12.35 -16.32
CA ILE A 56 24.73 12.34 -17.06
C ILE A 56 24.75 11.48 -18.34
N ARG A 57 25.92 11.33 -18.98
CA ARG A 57 26.05 10.57 -20.22
C ARG A 57 26.13 9.05 -20.04
N TRP A 58 26.66 8.60 -18.90
CA TRP A 58 27.13 7.22 -18.76
C TRP A 58 26.51 6.48 -17.58
N ARG A 59 25.79 7.18 -16.70
CA ARG A 59 25.19 6.59 -15.51
C ARG A 59 23.68 6.80 -15.47
N GLU A 60 22.99 5.74 -15.06
CA GLU A 60 21.54 5.71 -14.85
C GLU A 60 21.15 6.50 -13.60
N ALA A 61 22.01 6.47 -12.59
CA ALA A 61 21.93 7.29 -11.39
C ALA A 61 23.34 7.67 -10.91
N PHE A 62 23.43 8.74 -10.13
CA PHE A 62 24.67 9.17 -9.48
C PHE A 62 24.38 10.15 -8.33
N SER A 63 25.32 10.30 -7.43
CA SER A 63 25.21 11.18 -6.26
C SER A 63 26.15 12.38 -6.36
N LEU A 64 25.65 13.59 -6.07
CA LEU A 64 26.42 14.83 -6.03
C LEU A 64 26.42 15.40 -4.61
N ARG A 65 27.60 15.76 -4.10
CA ARG A 65 27.73 16.43 -2.80
C ARG A 65 27.74 17.94 -2.98
N MET A 66 26.85 18.64 -2.29
CA MET A 66 26.69 20.10 -2.32
C MET A 66 26.80 20.66 -0.90
N GLY A 67 28.04 20.84 -0.44
CA GLY A 67 28.31 21.20 0.96
C GLY A 67 27.82 20.11 1.92
N TRP A 68 26.78 20.41 2.69
CA TRP A 68 26.17 19.49 3.65
C TRP A 68 25.01 18.65 3.07
N ASP A 69 24.45 19.08 1.94
CA ASP A 69 23.38 18.35 1.27
C ASP A 69 23.98 17.38 0.23
N VAL A 70 23.28 16.28 -0.03
CA VAL A 70 23.62 15.36 -1.12
C VAL A 70 22.39 15.20 -2.02
N ILE A 71 22.62 15.27 -3.33
CA ILE A 71 21.59 15.15 -4.36
C ILE A 71 21.83 13.83 -5.09
N ILE A 72 20.83 12.94 -5.05
CA ILE A 72 20.81 11.71 -5.82
C ILE A 72 20.07 11.99 -7.12
N CYS A 73 20.78 11.88 -8.22
CA CYS A 73 20.29 12.17 -9.56
C CYS A 73 19.93 10.85 -10.24
N VAL A 74 18.76 10.76 -10.86
CA VAL A 74 18.29 9.56 -11.56
C VAL A 74 17.79 9.95 -12.95
N ASN A 75 18.21 9.22 -13.97
CA ASN A 75 17.75 9.40 -15.34
C ASN A 75 16.26 9.02 -15.43
N LYS A 76 15.44 9.90 -16.01
CA LYS A 76 14.00 9.68 -16.23
C LYS A 76 13.68 8.39 -17.00
N ASP A 77 14.59 7.91 -17.83
CA ASP A 77 14.36 6.73 -18.66
C ASP A 77 14.43 5.43 -17.85
N HIS A 78 14.97 5.48 -16.63
CA HIS A 78 15.18 4.34 -15.73
C HIS A 78 14.24 4.36 -14.50
N LEU A 79 13.10 5.06 -14.58
CA LEU A 79 12.16 5.18 -13.46
C LEU A 79 11.50 3.86 -13.04
N ALA A 80 11.49 2.85 -13.92
CA ALA A 80 11.02 1.50 -13.58
C ALA A 80 11.84 0.88 -12.44
N ASP A 81 13.13 1.19 -12.38
CA ASP A 81 14.09 0.69 -11.39
C ASP A 81 14.42 1.72 -10.31
N LEU A 82 13.66 2.83 -10.24
CA LEU A 82 13.94 3.98 -9.38
C LEU A 82 14.30 3.60 -7.94
N ARG A 83 13.53 2.70 -7.31
CA ARG A 83 13.80 2.31 -5.92
C ARG A 83 15.12 1.54 -5.75
N HIS A 84 15.53 0.77 -6.76
CA HIS A 84 16.81 0.06 -6.74
C HIS A 84 17.95 1.07 -6.90
N LEU A 85 17.86 1.94 -7.91
CA LEU A 85 18.84 3.01 -8.15
C LEU A 85 19.02 3.92 -6.92
N LEU A 86 17.93 4.36 -6.30
CA LEU A 86 17.99 5.18 -5.08
C LEU A 86 18.70 4.46 -3.92
N LEU A 87 18.47 3.16 -3.75
CA LEU A 87 19.12 2.37 -2.70
C LEU A 87 20.59 2.07 -3.03
N HIS A 88 20.92 1.90 -4.31
CA HIS A 88 22.29 1.69 -4.79
C HIS A 88 23.14 2.94 -4.51
N GLU A 89 22.64 4.11 -4.89
CA GLU A 89 23.26 5.41 -4.60
C GLU A 89 23.38 5.68 -3.10
N LEU A 90 22.33 5.38 -2.33
CA LEU A 90 22.39 5.42 -0.88
C LEU A 90 23.46 4.47 -0.31
N GLY A 91 23.67 3.33 -0.95
CA GLY A 91 24.75 2.38 -0.65
C GLY A 91 26.12 3.04 -0.72
N HIS A 92 26.44 3.69 -1.84
CA HIS A 92 27.70 4.45 -1.98
C HIS A 92 27.85 5.51 -0.88
N ILE A 93 26.81 6.31 -0.65
CA ILE A 93 26.83 7.39 0.35
C ILE A 93 27.08 6.84 1.76
N LEU A 94 26.34 5.82 2.16
CA LEU A 94 26.41 5.29 3.52
C LEU A 94 27.68 4.46 3.75
N LEU A 95 28.19 3.77 2.74
CA LEU A 95 29.43 3.00 2.84
C LEU A 95 30.66 3.90 2.76
N GLY A 96 30.50 5.16 2.34
CA GLY A 96 31.59 6.11 2.24
C GLY A 96 32.48 5.84 1.03
N HIS A 97 31.92 5.27 -0.03
CA HIS A 97 32.63 5.05 -1.29
C HIS A 97 32.96 6.40 -1.93
N ASP A 98 34.09 6.46 -2.62
CA ASP A 98 34.47 7.64 -3.38
C ASP A 98 33.71 7.66 -4.71
N ILE A 99 32.69 8.50 -4.80
CA ILE A 99 31.78 8.58 -5.95
C ILE A 99 32.52 9.02 -7.24
N GLU A 100 33.63 9.74 -7.11
CA GLU A 100 34.43 10.17 -8.27
C GLU A 100 35.37 9.06 -8.77
N SER A 101 35.68 8.08 -7.91
CA SER A 101 36.65 7.02 -8.17
C SER A 101 36.17 5.67 -7.64
N LEU A 102 35.02 5.21 -8.13
CA LEU A 102 34.43 3.94 -7.74
C LEU A 102 35.25 2.75 -8.24
N MET A 103 35.61 1.87 -7.31
CA MET A 103 36.22 0.58 -7.61
C MET A 103 35.15 -0.50 -7.83
N ASP A 104 35.49 -1.59 -8.51
CA ASP A 104 34.58 -2.74 -8.72
C ASP A 104 34.00 -3.28 -7.40
N GLN A 105 34.80 -3.23 -6.33
CA GLN A 105 34.38 -3.63 -4.99
C GLN A 105 33.32 -2.68 -4.43
N ASP A 106 33.43 -1.37 -4.68
CA ASP A 106 32.48 -0.36 -4.20
C ASP A 106 31.11 -0.54 -4.87
N GLU A 107 31.11 -0.77 -6.18
CA GLU A 107 29.91 -1.10 -6.98
C GLU A 107 29.28 -2.41 -6.47
N THR A 108 30.10 -3.43 -6.21
CA THR A 108 29.64 -4.72 -5.66
C THR A 108 29.04 -4.55 -4.26
N ASP A 109 29.65 -3.73 -3.40
CA ASP A 109 29.18 -3.51 -2.04
C ASP A 109 27.90 -2.64 -2.01
N ALA A 110 27.76 -1.68 -2.91
CA ALA A 110 26.53 -0.90 -3.11
C ALA A 110 25.38 -1.78 -3.62
N GLU A 111 25.64 -2.64 -4.60
CA GLU A 111 24.64 -3.59 -5.10
C GLU A 111 24.22 -4.58 -4.01
N ARG A 112 25.20 -5.10 -3.26
CA ARG A 112 24.95 -5.99 -2.13
C ARG A 112 24.16 -5.32 -1.02
N PHE A 113 24.42 -4.04 -0.74
CA PHE A 113 23.63 -3.24 0.19
C PHE A 113 22.16 -3.20 -0.23
N THR A 114 21.88 -2.86 -1.49
CA THR A 114 20.52 -2.78 -2.06
C THR A 114 19.78 -4.10 -1.92
N MET A 115 20.41 -5.20 -2.32
CA MET A 115 19.83 -6.54 -2.23
C MET A 115 19.50 -6.95 -0.78
N LEU A 116 20.36 -6.58 0.18
CA LEU A 116 20.12 -6.85 1.59
C LEU A 116 18.97 -6.01 2.15
N VAL A 117 18.84 -4.73 1.76
CA VAL A 117 17.70 -3.89 2.15
C VAL A 117 16.38 -4.53 1.70
N PHE A 118 16.29 -4.93 0.42
CA PHE A 118 15.10 -5.61 -0.09
C PHE A 118 14.79 -6.90 0.67
N LYS A 119 15.81 -7.74 0.91
CA LYS A 119 15.67 -8.98 1.67
C LYS A 119 15.12 -8.74 3.08
N TYR A 120 15.65 -7.74 3.79
CA TYR A 120 15.22 -7.44 5.16
C TYR A 120 13.82 -6.84 5.23
N CYS A 121 13.42 -6.02 4.26
CA CYS A 121 12.06 -5.50 4.17
C CYS A 121 11.05 -6.59 3.82
N GLN A 122 11.38 -7.52 2.92
CA GLN A 122 10.50 -8.65 2.58
C GLN A 122 10.29 -9.61 3.76
N ALA A 123 11.34 -9.92 4.51
CA ALA A 123 11.26 -10.80 5.68
C ALA A 123 10.30 -10.28 6.77
N LYS A 124 10.08 -8.96 6.85
CA LYS A 124 9.11 -8.34 7.77
C LYS A 124 7.67 -8.47 7.29
N SER A 125 7.43 -8.35 5.99
CA SER A 125 6.09 -8.51 5.41
C SER A 125 5.50 -9.91 5.65
N LEU A 126 6.38 -10.91 5.72
CA LEU A 126 6.01 -12.32 5.91
C LEU A 126 5.92 -12.75 7.38
N THR A 127 6.12 -11.87 8.37
CA THR A 127 5.86 -12.29 9.75
C THR A 127 4.35 -12.46 9.93
N PRO A 128 3.84 -13.68 10.18
CA PRO A 128 2.42 -13.86 10.42
C PRO A 128 2.03 -13.01 11.62
N ILE A 129 0.92 -12.30 11.45
CA ILE A 129 0.17 -11.56 12.44
C ILE A 129 0.17 -12.34 13.77
N ARG A 130 1.08 -11.96 14.69
CA ARG A 130 1.37 -12.67 15.96
C ARG A 130 0.18 -12.71 16.94
N HIS A 131 -0.93 -12.05 16.60
CA HIS A 131 -2.15 -11.96 17.40
C HIS A 131 -3.23 -12.99 17.02
N TRP A 132 -3.02 -13.81 15.97
CA TRP A 132 -3.97 -14.86 15.58
C TRP A 132 -4.32 -15.87 16.68
N PRO A 133 -3.37 -16.40 17.49
CA PRO A 133 -3.75 -17.39 18.52
C PRO A 133 -4.59 -16.77 19.65
N ALA A 134 -4.37 -15.49 19.97
CA ALA A 134 -5.16 -14.78 20.98
C ALA A 134 -6.58 -14.48 20.49
N ALA A 135 -6.73 -14.04 19.24
CA ALA A 135 -8.04 -13.78 18.64
C ALA A 135 -8.88 -15.07 18.49
N ALA A 136 -8.25 -16.19 18.11
CA ALA A 136 -8.92 -17.49 18.02
C ALA A 136 -9.33 -18.03 19.40
N ALA A 137 -8.52 -17.84 20.45
CA ALA A 137 -8.86 -18.21 21.82
C ALA A 137 -10.04 -17.39 22.37
N ILE A 138 -10.09 -16.07 22.09
CA ILE A 138 -11.19 -15.19 22.48
C ILE A 138 -12.49 -15.58 21.75
N ALA A 139 -12.42 -15.84 20.44
CA ALA A 139 -13.59 -16.29 19.68
C ALA A 139 -14.12 -17.64 20.19
N GLY A 140 -13.23 -18.59 20.49
CA GLY A 140 -13.61 -19.89 21.08
C GLY A 140 -14.27 -19.75 22.46
N ALA A 141 -13.75 -18.88 23.33
CA ALA A 141 -14.34 -18.60 24.63
C ALA A 141 -15.75 -17.96 24.53
N CYS A 142 -15.94 -17.05 23.57
CA CYS A 142 -17.25 -16.45 23.31
C CYS A 142 -18.29 -17.48 22.83
N VAL A 143 -17.90 -18.42 21.96
CA VAL A 143 -18.80 -19.48 21.48
C VAL A 143 -19.21 -20.42 22.62
N VAL A 144 -18.28 -20.83 23.48
CA VAL A 144 -18.58 -21.66 24.66
C VAL A 144 -19.50 -20.92 25.63
N PHE A 145 -19.28 -19.62 25.86
CA PHE A 145 -20.14 -18.81 26.73
C PHE A 145 -21.55 -18.65 26.15
N CYS A 146 -21.70 -18.43 24.84
CA CYS A 146 -22.99 -18.38 24.15
C CYS A 146 -23.74 -19.72 24.23
N ILE A 147 -23.06 -20.85 24.03
CA ILE A 147 -23.66 -22.19 24.13
C ILE A 147 -24.10 -22.46 25.58
N ALA A 148 -23.28 -22.13 26.57
CA ALA A 148 -23.64 -22.27 27.98
C ALA A 148 -24.86 -21.40 28.36
N TRP A 149 -24.97 -20.18 27.84
CA TRP A 149 -26.11 -19.30 28.09
C TRP A 149 -27.42 -19.82 27.47
N VAL A 150 -27.36 -20.33 26.24
CA VAL A 150 -28.51 -20.93 25.57
C VAL A 150 -28.97 -22.20 26.29
N LEU A 151 -28.03 -23.06 26.71
CA LEU A 151 -28.36 -24.26 27.47
C LEU A 151 -28.90 -23.95 28.87
N TYR A 152 -28.35 -22.96 29.57
CA TYR A 152 -28.85 -22.52 30.89
C TYR A 152 -30.27 -21.92 30.79
N GLY A 153 -30.56 -21.17 29.73
CA GLY A 153 -31.89 -20.61 29.46
C GLY A 153 -32.95 -21.68 29.19
N THR A 154 -32.57 -22.83 28.62
CA THR A 154 -33.52 -23.92 28.31
C THR A 154 -33.94 -24.76 29.52
N ILE A 155 -33.22 -24.67 30.64
CA ILE A 155 -33.53 -25.45 31.86
C ILE A 155 -34.54 -24.72 32.77
N SER A 156 -34.81 -23.42 32.56
CA SER A 156 -35.77 -22.64 33.37
C SER A 156 -37.10 -22.34 32.68
N ALA A 157 -37.34 -22.82 31.45
CA ALA A 157 -38.61 -22.63 30.77
C ALA A 157 -39.58 -23.78 31.12
N ALA A 158 -40.53 -23.51 32.04
CA ALA A 158 -41.66 -24.39 32.30
C ALA A 158 -42.51 -24.61 31.03
N PRO A 159 -43.12 -25.79 30.83
CA PRO A 159 -43.89 -26.07 29.63
C PRO A 159 -45.27 -25.40 29.72
N ALA A 160 -45.54 -24.43 28.84
CA ALA A 160 -46.89 -23.98 28.58
C ALA A 160 -47.51 -24.84 27.48
N THR A 161 -48.33 -25.80 27.88
CA THR A 161 -49.31 -26.47 27.03
C THR A 161 -50.31 -25.45 26.49
N GLY A 162 -50.42 -25.31 25.17
CA GLY A 162 -51.39 -24.46 24.52
C GLY A 162 -51.59 -24.87 23.06
N ALA A 163 -52.81 -25.22 22.70
CA ALA A 163 -53.19 -25.94 21.50
C ALA A 163 -53.05 -25.18 20.17
N SER A 164 -52.63 -25.95 19.16
CA SER A 164 -53.13 -26.04 17.78
C SER A 164 -54.05 -24.94 17.23
N ARG A 165 -53.66 -24.36 16.09
CA ARG A 165 -54.57 -24.07 14.95
C ARG A 165 -53.78 -23.99 13.64
N SER A 166 -54.24 -24.78 12.68
CA SER A 166 -53.84 -24.83 11.27
C SER A 166 -54.20 -23.56 10.50
N ALA A 167 -53.42 -23.26 9.46
CA ALA A 167 -53.87 -23.07 8.07
C ALA A 167 -52.98 -22.06 7.32
N GLY A 168 -52.62 -22.40 6.07
CA GLY A 168 -52.31 -21.40 5.04
C GLY A 168 -50.92 -21.52 4.39
N ILE A 169 -50.81 -22.40 3.40
CA ILE A 169 -49.89 -22.21 2.28
C ILE A 169 -50.39 -21.01 1.47
N GLN A 170 -49.52 -20.06 1.11
CA GLN A 170 -49.50 -19.46 -0.23
C GLN A 170 -48.07 -19.03 -0.61
N ALA A 171 -47.75 -19.33 -1.86
CA ALA A 171 -46.56 -18.95 -2.59
C ALA A 171 -46.75 -17.62 -3.32
N GLU A 172 -45.62 -17.08 -3.80
CA GLU A 172 -45.48 -16.26 -5.01
C GLU A 172 -45.98 -14.80 -5.04
N ASN A 173 -45.02 -13.86 -5.04
CA ASN A 173 -44.81 -12.83 -6.08
C ASN A 173 -43.61 -11.97 -5.63
N GLY A 174 -42.54 -11.71 -6.39
CA GLY A 174 -42.44 -11.67 -7.84
C GLY A 174 -43.07 -10.39 -8.36
N GLN A 175 -42.37 -9.24 -8.26
CA GLN A 175 -42.46 -8.08 -9.17
C GLN A 175 -41.35 -7.06 -8.83
N PRO A 176 -40.94 -6.15 -9.75
CA PRO A 176 -39.55 -5.89 -10.06
C PRO A 176 -39.17 -4.52 -9.50
N GLY A 177 -38.24 -4.50 -8.55
CA GLY A 177 -37.70 -3.24 -8.05
C GLY A 177 -36.90 -2.56 -9.15
N ASP A 178 -37.51 -1.54 -9.74
CA ASP A 178 -36.91 -0.47 -10.54
C ASP A 178 -35.42 -0.24 -10.21
N LEU A 179 -34.54 -0.67 -11.12
CA LEU A 179 -33.08 -0.64 -10.97
C LEU A 179 -32.50 0.79 -10.86
N THR A 180 -33.35 1.81 -10.99
CA THR A 180 -32.95 3.22 -10.91
C THR A 180 -32.78 3.74 -9.48
N ALA A 181 -33.24 2.99 -8.47
CA ALA A 181 -33.12 3.35 -7.05
C ALA A 181 -31.98 2.62 -6.32
N ALA A 182 -31.01 2.06 -7.03
CA ALA A 182 -29.85 1.42 -6.39
C ALA A 182 -29.00 2.47 -5.65
N GLU A 183 -28.89 2.32 -4.32
CA GLU A 183 -27.98 3.12 -3.50
C GLU A 183 -26.54 2.63 -3.67
N VAL A 184 -25.64 3.56 -3.98
CA VAL A 184 -24.21 3.29 -4.18
C VAL A 184 -23.37 4.21 -3.29
N LEU A 185 -22.17 3.77 -2.97
CA LEU A 185 -21.22 4.51 -2.14
C LEU A 185 -20.16 5.19 -3.01
N ILE A 186 -19.93 6.48 -2.77
CA ILE A 186 -18.82 7.22 -3.37
C ILE A 186 -17.84 7.65 -2.27
N THR A 187 -16.57 7.82 -2.65
CA THR A 187 -15.57 8.41 -1.76
C THR A 187 -15.28 9.84 -2.19
N ALA A 188 -14.95 10.72 -1.24
CA ALA A 188 -14.73 12.14 -1.51
C ALA A 188 -13.63 12.41 -2.55
N THR A 189 -12.63 11.53 -2.63
CA THR A 189 -11.45 11.67 -3.50
C THR A 189 -11.42 10.65 -4.65
N GLY A 190 -12.39 9.74 -4.73
CA GLY A 190 -12.36 8.64 -5.70
C GLY A 190 -13.29 8.88 -6.87
N ASP A 191 -12.88 8.43 -8.05
CA ASP A 191 -13.66 8.56 -9.29
C ASP A 191 -14.61 7.39 -9.53
N LYS A 192 -14.82 6.55 -8.51
CA LYS A 192 -15.61 5.32 -8.64
C LYS A 192 -16.72 5.24 -7.61
N TYR A 193 -17.83 4.63 -8.01
CA TYR A 193 -18.90 4.24 -7.10
C TYR A 193 -18.85 2.74 -6.79
N HIS A 194 -19.30 2.39 -5.59
CA HIS A 194 -19.09 1.08 -4.95
C HIS A 194 -20.37 0.54 -4.33
N LEU A 195 -20.46 -0.78 -4.15
CA LEU A 195 -21.47 -1.40 -3.30
C LEU A 195 -21.08 -1.30 -1.81
N PRO A 196 -22.04 -1.36 -0.88
CA PRO A 196 -21.81 -1.37 0.57
C PRO A 196 -20.74 -2.34 1.08
N ASP A 197 -20.63 -3.52 0.47
CA ASP A 197 -19.68 -4.56 0.90
C ASP A 197 -18.36 -4.56 0.09
N CYS A 198 -18.05 -3.47 -0.62
CA CYS A 198 -16.81 -3.38 -1.38
C CYS A 198 -15.60 -3.16 -0.43
N GLN A 199 -14.54 -3.97 -0.61
CA GLN A 199 -13.31 -3.88 0.17
C GLN A 199 -12.64 -2.49 0.19
N TYR A 200 -12.90 -1.64 -0.81
CA TYR A 200 -12.32 -0.30 -0.88
C TYR A 200 -13.05 0.74 -0.04
N VAL A 201 -14.28 0.46 0.38
CA VAL A 201 -15.13 1.37 1.18
C VAL A 201 -15.43 0.83 2.58
N LYS A 202 -15.30 -0.48 2.81
CA LYS A 202 -15.64 -1.16 4.07
C LYS A 202 -14.99 -0.56 5.33
N ASP A 203 -13.78 -0.02 5.20
CA ASP A 203 -12.99 0.51 6.33
C ASP A 203 -12.68 2.01 6.22
N ARG A 204 -13.37 2.76 5.34
CA ARG A 204 -13.13 4.20 5.16
C ARG A 204 -14.15 5.05 5.91
N ALA A 205 -13.66 6.05 6.65
CA ALA A 205 -14.52 7.00 7.37
C ALA A 205 -15.20 8.04 6.45
N SER A 206 -14.71 8.22 5.22
CA SER A 206 -15.15 9.25 4.28
C SER A 206 -15.87 8.64 3.08
N VAL A 207 -17.08 8.10 3.33
CA VAL A 207 -17.93 7.50 2.30
C VAL A 207 -19.30 8.17 2.34
N THR A 208 -19.83 8.55 1.18
CA THR A 208 -21.15 9.16 1.03
C THR A 208 -22.04 8.21 0.25
N THR A 209 -23.23 7.92 0.78
CA THR A 209 -24.27 7.18 0.06
C THR A 209 -25.01 8.12 -0.88
N VAL A 210 -25.06 7.76 -2.16
CA VAL A 210 -25.76 8.51 -3.22
C VAL A 210 -26.58 7.54 -4.08
N SER A 211 -27.57 8.03 -4.82
CA SER A 211 -28.24 7.22 -5.83
C SER A 211 -27.31 6.94 -7.01
N LEU A 212 -27.53 5.83 -7.73
CA LEU A 212 -26.80 5.51 -8.95
C LEU A 212 -26.83 6.67 -9.98
N THR A 213 -27.99 7.29 -10.16
CA THR A 213 -28.18 8.45 -11.04
C THR A 213 -27.34 9.66 -10.63
N GLU A 214 -27.22 9.92 -9.32
CA GLU A 214 -26.39 11.01 -8.80
C GLU A 214 -24.90 10.71 -8.96
N ALA A 215 -24.47 9.46 -8.74
CA ALA A 215 -23.09 9.04 -8.97
C ALA A 215 -22.67 9.24 -10.44
N LEU A 216 -23.55 8.93 -11.39
CA LEU A 216 -23.31 9.14 -12.81
C LEU A 216 -23.30 10.63 -13.19
N ARG A 217 -24.20 11.43 -12.62
CA ARG A 217 -24.20 12.90 -12.78
C ARG A 217 -22.89 13.52 -12.28
N LEU A 218 -22.28 12.94 -11.25
CA LEU A 218 -20.97 13.31 -10.72
C LEU A 218 -19.78 12.74 -11.52
N GLY A 219 -20.03 12.06 -12.64
CA GLY A 219 -19.01 11.51 -13.54
C GLY A 219 -18.25 10.32 -12.94
N LYS A 220 -18.85 9.60 -11.98
CA LYS A 220 -18.20 8.46 -11.32
C LYS A 220 -18.40 7.18 -12.12
N GLU A 221 -17.34 6.38 -12.20
CA GLU A 221 -17.32 5.10 -12.91
C GLU A 221 -17.64 3.91 -11.99
N PRO A 222 -18.20 2.81 -12.53
CA PRO A 222 -18.42 1.61 -11.74
C PRO A 222 -17.11 1.00 -11.25
N CYS A 223 -17.08 0.59 -9.99
CA CYS A 223 -15.94 -0.14 -9.46
C CYS A 223 -15.82 -1.52 -10.12
N LYS A 224 -14.68 -1.79 -10.77
CA LYS A 224 -14.37 -3.07 -11.42
C LYS A 224 -14.34 -4.28 -10.47
N VAL A 225 -14.19 -4.05 -9.16
CA VAL A 225 -14.09 -5.10 -8.14
C VAL A 225 -15.45 -5.51 -7.60
N CYS A 226 -16.30 -4.56 -7.20
CA CYS A 226 -17.65 -4.91 -6.72
C CYS A 226 -18.71 -4.93 -7.83
N ARG A 227 -18.35 -4.54 -9.06
CA ARG A 227 -19.21 -4.57 -10.26
C ARG A 227 -20.65 -4.12 -9.98
N PRO A 228 -20.83 -2.86 -9.50
CA PRO A 228 -22.15 -2.34 -9.22
C PRO A 228 -22.99 -2.28 -10.52
N PRO A 229 -24.33 -2.33 -10.43
CA PRO A 229 -25.19 -2.29 -11.61
C PRO A 229 -24.98 -0.99 -12.37
N GLU A 230 -24.80 -1.12 -13.68
CA GLU A 230 -24.80 -0.01 -14.64
C GLU A 230 -26.24 0.19 -15.12
N VAL A 231 -26.69 1.44 -15.28
CA VAL A 231 -27.98 1.69 -15.95
C VAL A 231 -27.80 1.30 -17.41
N ALA A 232 -28.55 0.29 -17.86
CA ALA A 232 -28.72 0.03 -19.28
C ALA A 232 -29.51 1.21 -19.87
N GLU A 233 -28.98 1.82 -20.94
CA GLU A 233 -29.71 2.79 -21.77
C GLU A 233 -31.01 2.20 -22.35
#